data_AF-A0A418KSC7-F1
#
_entry.id   AF-A0A418KSC7-F1
#
_cell.length_a   1.000
_cell.length_b   1.000
_cell.length_c   1.000
_cell.angle_alpha   90.00
_cell.angle_beta   90.00
_cell.angle_gamma   90.00
#
_symmetry.space_group_name_H-M   'P 1'
#
loop_
_entity.id
_entity.type
_entity.pdbx_description
1 polymer ?
#
loop_
_entity_poly.entity_id
_entity_poly.type
_entity_poly.pdbx_seq_one_letter_code
_entity_poly.pdbx_strand_id
1 'polypeptide(L)'
;MSAPLDDLVTTVVITRDGGDTLVRTMSRHRGPVIVVDNASSDGSVGAAVRGRDGVRVVRLPGNRGATARNLGVALARTPYVAFADDDSWWAPGATARAAALLDAYPEVALVAARILVGPGERPDPLCDRMLDSPLPPAVERTVSTVERFG
;
A
#
# COMPACT_ATOMS: atom_id res chain seq x y z
N MET A 1 -12.83 22.26 -7.64
CA MET A 1 -11.64 21.59 -8.21
C MET A 1 -11.60 20.19 -7.62
N SER A 2 -11.57 19.14 -8.44
CA SER A 2 -11.37 17.78 -7.93
C SER A 2 -9.97 17.69 -7.33
N ALA A 3 -9.83 17.08 -6.15
CA ALA A 3 -8.51 16.75 -5.64
C ALA A 3 -7.79 15.83 -6.66
N PRO A 4 -6.45 15.93 -6.81
CA PRO A 4 -5.67 14.91 -7.48
C PRO A 4 -6.07 13.52 -6.96
N LEU A 5 -6.25 12.54 -7.84
CA LEU A 5 -6.72 11.20 -7.43
C LEU A 5 -5.80 10.53 -6.38
N ASP A 6 -4.51 10.89 -6.37
CA ASP A 6 -3.56 10.41 -5.36
C ASP A 6 -3.87 10.94 -3.95
N ASP A 7 -4.61 12.04 -3.81
CA ASP A 7 -5.05 12.58 -2.52
C ASP A 7 -6.32 11.88 -1.99
N LEU A 8 -6.97 11.03 -2.81
CA LEU A 8 -8.13 10.23 -2.42
C LEU A 8 -7.75 8.90 -1.76
N VAL A 9 -6.45 8.57 -1.71
CA VAL A 9 -5.96 7.29 -1.20
C VAL A 9 -4.91 7.54 -0.13
N THR A 10 -5.10 6.96 1.05
CA THR A 10 -4.02 6.89 2.06
C THR A 10 -3.31 5.56 1.94
N THR A 11 -1.99 5.59 1.73
CA THR A 11 -1.17 4.38 1.84
C THR A 11 -0.88 4.08 3.31
N VAL A 12 -1.21 2.87 3.75
CA VAL A 12 -0.84 2.36 5.08
C VAL A 12 0.34 1.42 4.91
N VAL A 13 1.49 1.83 5.44
CA VAL A 13 2.72 1.03 5.48
C VAL A 13 2.85 0.43 6.87
N ILE A 14 3.06 -0.87 6.98
CA ILE A 14 3.42 -1.54 8.24
C ILE A 14 4.91 -1.90 8.17
N THR A 15 5.65 -1.66 9.26
CA THR A 15 7.08 -1.98 9.30
C THR A 15 7.50 -2.44 10.69
N ARG A 16 8.52 -3.31 10.74
CA ARG A 16 9.27 -3.61 11.95
C ARG A 16 10.73 -3.85 11.56
N ASP A 17 11.62 -2.97 12.04
CA ASP A 17 13.05 -3.07 11.77
C ASP A 17 13.37 -3.12 10.27
N GLY A 18 12.70 -2.27 9.47
CA GLY A 18 12.77 -2.31 7.99
C GLY A 18 14.06 -1.76 7.38
N GLY A 19 15.01 -1.26 8.18
CA GLY A 19 16.33 -0.82 7.76
C GLY A 19 16.35 0.12 6.54
N ASP A 20 17.33 -0.08 5.66
CA ASP A 20 17.51 0.68 4.42
C ASP A 20 16.41 0.42 3.39
N THR A 21 15.75 -0.74 3.47
CA THR A 21 14.65 -1.08 2.57
C THR A 21 13.46 -0.15 2.78
N LEU A 22 13.04 0.06 4.04
CA LEU A 22 12.00 1.03 4.37
C LEU A 22 12.36 2.44 3.87
N VAL A 23 13.61 2.88 4.06
CA VAL A 23 14.06 4.20 3.59
C VAL A 23 13.92 4.32 2.06
N ARG A 24 14.34 3.29 1.33
CA ARG A 24 14.26 3.22 -0.14
C ARG A 24 12.82 3.25 -0.63
N THR A 25 11.96 2.38 -0.11
CA THR A 25 10.57 2.23 -0.57
C THR A 25 9.73 3.43 -0.20
N MET A 26 9.95 4.00 0.99
CA MET A 26 9.24 5.18 1.45
C MET A 26 9.29 6.30 0.40
N SER A 27 10.46 6.62 -0.14
CA SER A 27 10.66 7.66 -1.17
C SER A 27 9.77 7.49 -2.44
N ARG A 28 9.25 6.28 -2.68
CA ARG A 28 8.42 5.94 -3.84
C ARG A 28 6.94 6.20 -3.62
N HIS A 29 6.45 6.20 -2.38
CA HIS A 29 5.04 6.51 -2.12
C HIS A 29 4.71 7.96 -2.50
N ARG A 30 3.45 8.17 -2.90
CA ARG A 30 2.84 9.45 -3.28
C ARG A 30 1.57 9.64 -2.46
N GLY A 31 1.16 10.89 -2.27
CA GLY A 31 -0.02 11.22 -1.47
C GLY A 31 0.16 10.97 0.05
N PRO A 32 -0.94 10.98 0.81
CA PRO A 32 -0.93 10.76 2.26
C PRO A 32 -0.43 9.36 2.63
N VAL A 33 0.51 9.27 3.58
CA VAL A 33 1.04 8.00 4.08
C VAL A 33 0.89 7.90 5.59
N ILE A 34 0.47 6.73 6.07
CA ILE A 34 0.50 6.37 7.48
C ILE A 34 1.45 5.19 7.64
N VAL A 35 2.54 5.41 8.38
CA VAL A 35 3.49 4.36 8.78
C VAL A 35 3.07 3.84 10.15
N VAL A 36 2.73 2.57 10.24
CA VAL A 36 2.51 1.86 11.49
C VAL A 36 3.80 1.12 11.86
N ASP A 37 4.54 1.70 12.79
CA ASP A 37 5.76 1.15 13.37
C ASP A 37 5.41 0.09 14.40
N ASN A 38 5.63 -1.17 14.04
CA ASN A 38 5.21 -2.36 14.75
C ASN A 38 6.27 -2.83 15.77
N ALA A 39 6.74 -1.86 16.56
CA ALA A 39 7.80 -1.97 17.57
C ALA A 39 9.21 -2.17 16.98
N SER A 40 9.62 -1.28 16.08
CA SER A 40 11.00 -1.20 15.59
C SER A 40 11.96 -0.65 16.65
N SER A 41 13.21 -1.07 16.55
CA SER A 41 14.32 -0.73 17.44
C SER A 41 15.58 -0.26 16.69
N ASP A 42 15.59 -0.37 15.37
CA ASP A 42 16.72 -0.06 14.49
C ASP A 42 16.82 1.41 14.05
N GLY A 43 15.84 2.25 14.39
CA GLY A 43 15.77 3.66 13.99
C GLY A 43 15.38 3.91 12.53
N SER A 44 15.08 2.86 11.75
CA SER A 44 14.74 2.95 10.32
C SER A 44 13.54 3.85 10.05
N VAL A 45 12.49 3.76 10.87
CA VAL A 45 11.27 4.58 10.75
C VAL A 45 11.60 6.07 10.79
N GLY A 46 12.45 6.49 11.73
CA GLY A 46 12.87 7.89 11.83
C GLY A 46 13.67 8.36 10.62
N ALA A 47 14.53 7.48 10.07
CA ALA A 47 15.28 7.78 8.85
C ALA A 47 14.36 7.88 7.62
N ALA A 48 13.40 6.96 7.47
CA ALA A 48 12.55 6.84 6.29
C ALA A 48 11.53 7.98 6.13
N VAL A 49 11.14 8.63 7.24
CA VAL A 49 10.19 9.76 7.22
C VAL A 49 10.86 11.13 7.31
N ARG A 50 12.19 11.18 7.49
CA ARG A 50 12.92 12.45 7.65
C ARG A 50 12.76 13.34 6.42
N GLY A 51 12.32 14.57 6.64
CA GLY A 51 12.16 15.57 5.57
C GLY A 51 10.98 15.28 4.61
N ARG A 52 10.05 14.40 5.00
CA ARG A 52 8.87 14.09 4.20
C ARG A 52 7.62 14.71 4.81
N ASP A 53 6.90 15.46 3.98
CA ASP A 53 5.58 15.98 4.32
C ASP A 53 4.50 14.92 4.08
N GLY A 54 3.35 15.07 4.75
CA GLY A 54 2.20 14.19 4.55
C GLY A 54 2.36 12.75 5.09
N VAL A 55 3.43 12.47 5.86
CA VAL A 55 3.64 11.17 6.51
C VAL A 55 3.26 11.25 7.99
N ARG A 56 2.35 10.38 8.43
CA ARG A 56 2.02 10.19 9.85
C ARG A 56 2.64 8.89 10.36
N VAL A 57 3.35 8.95 11.48
CA VAL A 57 3.92 7.76 12.13
C VAL A 57 3.10 7.38 13.35
N VAL A 58 2.78 6.10 13.49
CA VAL A 58 2.07 5.53 14.63
C VAL A 58 2.92 4.41 15.21
N ARG A 59 3.45 4.61 16.41
CA ARG A 59 4.34 3.65 17.07
C ARG A 59 3.57 2.76 18.03
N LEU A 60 3.74 1.45 17.87
CA LEU A 60 3.15 0.45 18.75
C LEU A 60 4.13 0.06 19.86
N PRO A 61 3.62 -0.23 21.07
CA PRO A 61 4.45 -0.68 22.19
C PRO A 61 4.94 -2.13 22.03
N GLY A 62 4.44 -2.87 21.04
CA GLY A 62 4.81 -4.25 20.78
C GLY A 62 4.34 -4.71 19.40
N ASN A 63 4.93 -5.80 18.91
CA ASN A 63 4.60 -6.38 17.62
C ASN A 63 3.20 -7.00 17.64
N ARG A 64 2.28 -6.49 16.81
CA ARG A 64 0.90 -6.98 16.63
C ARG A 64 0.68 -7.72 15.30
N GLY A 65 1.77 -8.04 14.60
CA GLY A 65 1.74 -8.65 13.27
C GLY A 65 0.91 -7.84 12.26
N ALA A 66 0.34 -8.53 11.27
CA ALA A 66 -0.43 -7.91 10.20
C ALA A 66 -1.59 -7.04 10.68
N THR A 67 -2.17 -7.33 11.86
CA THR A 67 -3.32 -6.58 12.41
C THR A 67 -3.00 -5.13 12.74
N ALA A 68 -1.71 -4.77 12.87
CA ALA A 68 -1.29 -3.39 13.09
C ALA A 68 -1.78 -2.44 11.97
N ARG A 69 -1.95 -2.93 10.73
CA ARG A 69 -2.48 -2.14 9.61
C ARG A 69 -3.87 -1.56 9.88
N ASN A 70 -4.69 -2.22 10.72
CA ASN A 70 -6.02 -1.74 11.07
C ASN A 70 -5.98 -0.39 11.80
N LEU A 71 -4.92 -0.14 12.56
CA LEU A 71 -4.73 1.16 13.20
C LEU A 71 -4.44 2.24 12.15
N GLY A 72 -3.67 1.92 11.12
CA GLY A 72 -3.46 2.82 9.99
C GLY A 72 -4.77 3.15 9.27
N VAL A 73 -5.58 2.12 8.99
CA VAL A 73 -6.92 2.29 8.38
C VAL A 73 -7.81 3.20 9.21
N ALA A 74 -7.89 2.98 10.53
CA ALA A 74 -8.72 3.79 11.43
C ALA A 74 -8.29 5.27 11.51
N LEU A 75 -7.07 5.59 11.07
CA LEU A 75 -6.51 6.94 11.10
C LEU A 75 -6.50 7.61 9.72
N ALA A 76 -6.78 6.86 8.66
CA ALA A 76 -6.94 7.39 7.31
C ALA A 76 -8.18 8.29 7.26
N ARG A 77 -8.06 9.39 6.51
CA ARG A 77 -9.15 10.38 6.33
C ARG A 77 -9.63 10.46 4.88
N THR A 78 -9.01 9.66 4.02
CA THR A 78 -9.31 9.58 2.60
C THR A 78 -10.40 8.53 2.37
N PRO A 79 -11.13 8.60 1.23
CA PRO A 79 -12.15 7.62 0.90
C PRO A 79 -11.62 6.19 0.76
N TYR A 80 -10.35 6.04 0.37
CA TYR A 80 -9.74 4.74 0.09
C TYR A 80 -8.43 4.54 0.85
N VAL A 81 -8.15 3.27 1.18
CA VAL A 81 -6.88 2.86 1.77
C VAL A 81 -6.19 1.87 0.83
N ALA A 82 -4.91 2.09 0.60
CA ALA A 82 -4.03 1.13 -0.05
C ALA A 82 -3.05 0.58 0.99
N PHE A 83 -2.92 -0.75 1.07
CA PHE A 83 -1.89 -1.37 1.91
C PHE A 83 -0.57 -1.43 1.14
N ALA A 84 0.54 -1.30 1.84
CA ALA A 84 1.87 -1.62 1.34
C ALA A 84 2.70 -2.22 2.48
N ASP A 85 3.51 -3.22 2.16
CA ASP A 85 4.58 -3.68 3.04
C ASP A 85 5.80 -2.75 2.94
N ASP A 86 6.71 -2.79 3.91
CA ASP A 86 7.85 -1.86 3.98
C ASP A 86 8.93 -2.09 2.91
N ASP A 87 8.83 -3.17 2.14
CA ASP A 87 9.65 -3.51 0.99
C ASP A 87 8.94 -3.32 -0.36
N SER A 88 7.75 -2.70 -0.34
CA SER A 88 6.88 -2.53 -1.51
C SER A 88 6.43 -1.09 -1.74
N TRP A 89 6.03 -0.77 -2.97
CA TRP A 89 5.37 0.49 -3.29
C TRP A 89 4.43 0.38 -4.49
N TRP A 90 3.43 1.26 -4.53
CA TRP A 90 2.51 1.37 -5.66
C TRP A 90 3.16 2.09 -6.85
N ALA A 91 2.95 1.58 -8.05
CA ALA A 91 3.40 2.25 -9.27
C ALA A 91 2.71 3.63 -9.43
N PRO A 92 3.34 4.59 -10.13
CA PRO A 92 2.70 5.88 -10.40
C PRO A 92 1.31 5.72 -11.05
N GLY A 93 0.29 6.39 -10.49
CA GLY A 93 -1.10 6.34 -10.97
C GLY A 93 -1.87 5.06 -10.63
N ALA A 94 -1.23 4.10 -9.97
CA ALA A 94 -1.82 2.81 -9.62
C ALA A 94 -3.00 2.99 -8.63
N THR A 95 -2.76 3.67 -7.52
CA THR A 95 -3.78 3.95 -6.49
C THR A 95 -4.92 4.80 -7.02
N ALA A 96 -4.63 5.81 -7.85
CA ALA A 96 -5.62 6.62 -8.55
C ALA A 96 -6.53 5.77 -9.46
N ARG A 97 -5.96 4.83 -10.22
CA ARG A 97 -6.71 3.90 -11.06
C ARG A 97 -7.60 2.98 -10.22
N ALA A 98 -7.09 2.45 -9.11
CA ALA A 98 -7.85 1.61 -8.21
C ALA A 98 -9.04 2.37 -7.58
N ALA A 99 -8.83 3.61 -7.13
CA ALA A 99 -9.91 4.47 -6.63
C ALA A 99 -11.00 4.69 -7.69
N ALA A 100 -10.61 5.02 -8.93
CA ALA A 100 -11.56 5.22 -10.03
C ALA A 100 -12.38 3.95 -10.35
N LEU A 101 -11.83 2.75 -10.15
CA LEU A 101 -12.59 1.50 -10.30
C LEU A 101 -13.58 1.31 -9.17
N LEU A 102 -13.17 1.56 -7.93
CA LEU A 102 -14.05 1.45 -6.76
C LEU A 102 -15.21 2.46 -6.85
N ASP A 103 -14.96 3.67 -7.36
CA ASP A 103 -16.00 4.66 -7.66
C ASP A 103 -16.97 4.18 -8.77
N ALA A 104 -16.43 3.58 -9.83
CA ALA A 104 -17.22 3.14 -10.99
C ALA A 104 -18.04 1.88 -10.73
N TYR A 105 -17.62 1.05 -9.77
CA TYR A 105 -18.24 -0.25 -9.44
C TYR A 105 -18.48 -0.35 -7.93
N PRO A 106 -19.55 0.26 -7.39
CA PRO A 106 -19.84 0.28 -5.95
C PRO A 106 -20.02 -1.11 -5.31
N GLU A 107 -20.27 -2.15 -6.11
CA GLU A 107 -20.31 -3.56 -5.68
C GLU A 107 -18.93 -4.17 -5.41
N VAL A 108 -17.85 -3.55 -5.92
CA VAL A 108 -16.47 -4.00 -5.72
C VAL A 108 -15.96 -3.42 -4.40
N ALA A 109 -15.70 -4.30 -3.43
CA ALA A 109 -15.17 -3.91 -2.13
C ALA A 109 -13.63 -3.87 -2.09
N LEU A 110 -12.93 -4.54 -3.03
CA LEU A 110 -11.49 -4.70 -3.00
C LEU A 110 -10.92 -4.82 -4.41
N VAL A 111 -9.79 -4.15 -4.65
CA VAL A 111 -8.96 -4.30 -5.85
C VAL A 111 -7.62 -4.88 -5.43
N ALA A 112 -7.26 -6.04 -5.98
CA ALA A 112 -5.94 -6.63 -5.81
C ALA A 112 -4.98 -6.13 -6.90
N ALA A 113 -3.77 -5.76 -6.49
CA ALA A 113 -2.72 -5.37 -7.41
C ALA A 113 -2.10 -6.57 -8.12
N ARG A 114 -1.61 -6.34 -9.33
CA ARG A 114 -0.58 -7.18 -9.93
C ARG A 114 0.75 -6.83 -9.28
N ILE A 115 1.38 -7.82 -8.68
CA ILE A 115 2.68 -7.70 -8.02
C ILE A 115 3.79 -7.93 -9.04
N LEU A 116 4.73 -7.01 -9.14
CA LEU A 116 5.94 -7.13 -9.97
C LEU A 116 7.19 -7.17 -9.07
N VAL A 117 8.03 -8.17 -9.30
CA VAL A 117 9.17 -8.51 -8.44
C VAL A 117 10.49 -8.31 -9.18
N GLY A 118 11.43 -7.69 -8.47
CA GLY A 118 12.81 -7.52 -8.89
C GLY A 118 13.03 -6.51 -10.01
N PRO A 119 14.29 -6.29 -10.42
CA PRO A 119 14.65 -5.24 -11.39
C PRO A 119 14.03 -5.41 -12.78
N GLY A 120 13.71 -6.65 -13.15
CA GLY A 120 13.04 -6.98 -14.42
C GLY A 120 11.52 -6.86 -14.36
N GLU A 121 10.95 -6.43 -13.22
CA GLU A 121 9.53 -6.20 -13.01
C GLU A 121 8.68 -7.40 -13.43
N ARG A 122 9.11 -8.60 -13.04
CA ARG A 122 8.44 -9.85 -13.45
C ARG A 122 7.20 -10.07 -12.58
N PRO A 123 6.06 -10.47 -13.15
CA PRO A 123 4.88 -10.80 -12.36
C PRO A 123 5.16 -11.89 -11.33
N ASP A 124 4.66 -11.71 -10.11
CA ASP A 124 4.69 -12.77 -9.11
C ASP A 124 3.75 -13.91 -9.54
N PRO A 125 4.18 -15.18 -9.46
CA PRO A 125 3.30 -16.34 -9.76
C PRO A 125 2.02 -16.40 -8.92
N LEU A 126 1.97 -15.70 -7.78
CA LEU A 126 0.74 -15.52 -7.00
C LEU A 126 -0.34 -14.79 -7.78
N CYS A 127 0.00 -13.86 -8.68
CA CYS A 127 -0.99 -13.18 -9.51
C CYS A 127 -1.79 -14.15 -10.37
N ASP A 128 -1.12 -15.13 -10.99
CA ASP A 128 -1.79 -16.16 -11.80
C ASP A 128 -2.67 -17.06 -10.93
N ARG A 129 -2.18 -17.45 -9.74
CA ARG A 129 -2.99 -18.22 -8.78
C ARG A 129 -4.22 -17.47 -8.27
N MET A 130 -4.14 -16.14 -8.14
CA MET A 130 -5.28 -15.31 -7.73
C MET A 130 -6.31 -15.19 -8.85
N LEU A 131 -5.86 -15.10 -10.10
CA LEU A 131 -6.75 -15.11 -11.27
C LEU A 131 -7.47 -16.45 -11.41
N ASP A 132 -6.77 -17.57 -11.19
CA ASP A 132 -7.34 -18.91 -11.26
C ASP A 132 -8.08 -19.35 -9.98
N SER A 133 -8.30 -18.44 -9.03
CA SER A 133 -8.93 -18.74 -7.74
C SER A 133 -10.39 -19.18 -7.93
N PRO A 134 -10.88 -20.21 -7.20
CA PRO A 134 -12.25 -20.72 -7.33
C PRO A 134 -13.31 -19.79 -6.70
N LEU A 135 -12.99 -18.51 -6.51
CA LEU A 135 -13.97 -17.53 -6.06
C LEU A 135 -15.09 -17.46 -7.10
N PRO A 136 -16.37 -17.48 -6.66
CA PRO A 136 -17.48 -17.37 -7.60
C PRO A 136 -17.31 -16.07 -8.39
N PRO A 137 -17.57 -16.07 -9.71
CA PRO A 137 -17.36 -14.91 -10.56
C PRO A 137 -18.29 -13.77 -10.16
N ALA A 138 -17.82 -12.91 -9.26
CA ALA A 138 -18.40 -11.59 -9.02
C ALA A 138 -17.78 -10.65 -10.05
N VAL A 139 -18.32 -10.69 -11.29
CA VAL A 139 -17.95 -9.81 -12.42
C VAL A 139 -16.45 -9.55 -12.51
N GLU A 140 -15.71 -10.55 -12.98
CA GLU A 140 -14.30 -10.41 -13.31
C GLU A 140 -14.13 -9.35 -14.41
N ARG A 141 -13.61 -8.18 -14.05
CA ARG A 141 -13.11 -7.19 -15.01
C ARG A 141 -11.69 -6.80 -14.58
N THR A 142 -10.73 -7.53 -15.13
CA THR A 142 -9.29 -7.33 -14.92
C THR A 142 -8.89 -5.89 -15.23
N VAL A 143 -8.54 -5.14 -14.19
CA VAL A 143 -7.89 -3.84 -14.35
C VAL A 143 -6.63 -3.85 -13.49
N SER A 144 -5.50 -4.08 -14.15
CA SER A 144 -4.20 -4.21 -13.51
C SER A 144 -3.76 -2.89 -12.88
N THR A 145 -3.51 -2.95 -11.59
CA THR A 145 -2.83 -1.91 -10.81
C THR A 145 -1.54 -2.52 -10.30
N VAL A 146 -0.40 -1.86 -10.43
CA VAL A 146 0.92 -2.47 -10.18
C VAL A 146 1.45 -2.11 -8.79
N GLU A 147 1.80 -3.11 -8.01
CA GLU A 147 2.63 -3.00 -6.79
C GLU A 147 4.03 -3.55 -7.11
N ARG A 148 5.09 -2.85 -6.68
CA ARG A 148 6.49 -3.17 -6.98
C ARG A 148 7.23 -3.49 -5.70
N PHE A 149 8.09 -4.52 -5.75
CA PHE A 149 8.97 -4.94 -4.65
C PHE A 149 10.43 -4.68 -5.03
N GLY A 150 11.26 -4.26 -4.07
CA GLY A 150 12.64 -3.84 -4.34
C GLY A 150 13.65 -4.35 -3.34
#